data_AF-A0A920MS03-F1
#
_entry.id   AF-A0A920MS03-F1
#
_cell.length_a   1.000
_cell.length_b   1.000
_cell.length_c   1.000
_cell.angle_alpha   90.00
_cell.angle_beta   90.00
_cell.angle_gamma   90.00
#
_symmetry.space_group_name_H-M   'P 1'
#
loop_
_entity.id
_entity.type
_entity.pdbx_description
1 polymer ?
#
loop_
_entity_poly.entity_id
_entity_poly.type
_entity_poly.pdbx_seq_one_letter_code
_entity_poly.pdbx_strand_id
1 'polypeptide(L)' 'MRELFDNIGPSFSNRNGGYTRITKLGFRDNDCAPVSIIEFVDMVGDSVPKVKNKNNKSFI' A
#
# COMPACT_ATOMS: atom_id res chain seq x y z
N MET A 1 -4.03 -20.50 -11.39
CA MET A 1 -2.67 -20.82 -10.88
C MET A 1 -1.58 -19.97 -11.54
N ARG A 2 -1.72 -19.57 -12.81
CA ARG A 2 -0.70 -18.82 -13.57
C ARG A 2 -0.33 -17.45 -12.98
N GLU A 3 -1.29 -16.55 -12.80
CA GLU A 3 -1.04 -15.18 -12.31
C GLU A 3 -0.21 -15.07 -11.03
N LEU A 4 -0.46 -15.95 -10.04
CA LEU A 4 0.26 -15.90 -8.76
C LEU A 4 1.74 -16.22 -8.91
N PHE A 5 2.07 -17.27 -9.68
CA PHE A 5 3.45 -17.74 -9.80
C PHE A 5 4.20 -17.08 -10.95
N ASP A 6 3.50 -16.70 -12.02
CA ASP A 6 4.10 -16.13 -13.22
C ASP A 6 4.31 -14.61 -13.08
N ASN A 7 3.37 -13.91 -12.43
CA ASN A 7 3.39 -12.45 -12.34
C ASN A 7 3.64 -11.95 -10.91
N ILE A 8 2.82 -12.36 -9.93
CA ILE A 8 2.87 -11.81 -8.57
C ILE A 8 4.15 -12.24 -7.81
N GLY A 9 4.48 -13.53 -7.82
CA GLY A 9 5.64 -14.07 -7.10
C GLY A 9 6.97 -13.41 -7.47
N PRO A 10 7.33 -13.33 -8.77
CA PRO A 10 8.55 -12.69 -9.23
C PRO A 10 8.65 -11.21 -8.82
N SER A 11 7.54 -10.45 -8.84
CA SER A 11 7.51 -9.04 -8.45
C SER A 11 7.92 -8.79 -6.99
N PHE A 12 7.76 -9.77 -6.10
CA PHE A 12 8.10 -9.65 -4.68
C PHE A 12 9.39 -10.39 -4.27
N SER A 13 10.10 -10.99 -5.23
CA SER A 13 11.31 -11.80 -4.99
C SER A 13 12.41 -11.11 -4.17
N ASN A 14 12.59 -9.79 -4.34
CA ASN A 14 13.63 -9.02 -3.66
C ASN A 14 13.21 -8.47 -2.28
N ARG A 15 11.99 -8.76 -1.82
CA ARG A 15 11.42 -8.23 -0.58
C ARG A 15 11.25 -9.35 0.44
N ASN A 16 11.94 -9.27 1.57
CA ASN A 16 11.88 -10.30 2.62
C ASN A 16 10.70 -10.10 3.62
N GLY A 17 9.51 -9.75 3.13
CA GLY A 17 8.30 -9.56 3.94
C GLY A 17 7.64 -8.18 3.79
N GLY A 18 6.47 -8.00 4.42
CA GLY A 18 5.70 -6.77 4.28
C GLY A 18 5.16 -6.55 2.86
N TYR A 19 4.60 -7.61 2.27
CA TYR A 19 4.04 -7.59 0.91
C TYR A 19 2.75 -6.80 0.81
N THR A 20 2.01 -6.71 1.92
CA THR A 20 0.71 -6.07 2.00
C THR A 20 0.74 -4.87 2.93
N ARG A 21 0.05 -3.80 2.54
CA ARG A 21 -0.26 -2.65 3.39
C ARG A 21 -1.73 -2.68 3.75
N ILE A 22 -2.03 -2.40 5.03
CA ILE A 22 -3.37 -2.30 5.56
C ILE A 22 -3.63 -0.85 5.96
N THR A 23 -4.66 -0.25 5.37
CA THR A 23 -5.09 1.13 5.67
C THR A 23 -6.47 1.09 6.29
N LYS A 24 -6.59 1.57 7.53
CA LYS A 24 -7.88 1.68 8.25
C LYS A 24 -8.69 2.83 7.66
N LEU A 25 -9.95 2.57 7.30
CA LEU A 25 -10.82 3.57 6.67
C LEU A 25 -11.92 4.13 7.58
N GLY A 26 -12.20 3.46 8.70
CA GLY A 26 -13.29 3.85 9.61
C GLY A 26 -14.39 2.81 9.60
N PHE A 27 -15.64 3.24 9.59
CA PHE A 27 -16.81 2.37 9.70
C PHE A 27 -17.64 2.39 8.42
N ARG A 28 -18.26 1.25 8.11
CA ARG A 28 -19.19 1.10 6.99
C ARG A 28 -20.56 1.68 7.35
N ASP A 29 -21.20 2.29 6.35
CA ASP A 29 -22.54 2.85 6.52
C ASP A 29 -23.58 1.76 6.80
N ASN A 30 -24.60 2.11 7.61
CA ASN A 30 -25.75 1.30 8.02
C ASN A 30 -25.50 0.22 9.09
N ASP A 31 -24.30 -0.32 9.23
CA ASP A 31 -23.99 -1.32 10.28
C ASP A 31 -22.82 -0.95 11.19
N CYS A 32 -22.20 0.22 10.97
CA CYS A 32 -21.06 0.70 11.72
C CYS A 32 -19.94 -0.35 11.85
N ALA A 33 -19.77 -1.24 10.87
CA ALA A 33 -18.72 -2.25 10.90
C ALA A 33 -17.36 -1.61 10.57
N PRO A 34 -16.27 -1.91 11.29
CA PRO A 34 -14.95 -1.36 10.98
C PRO A 34 -14.41 -1.92 9.66
N VAL A 35 -13.92 -1.04 8.78
CA VAL A 35 -13.41 -1.37 7.44
C VAL A 35 -11.94 -0.99 7.28
N SER A 36 -11.21 -1.77 6.51
CA SER A 36 -9.84 -1.49 6.08
C SER A 36 -9.62 -1.93 4.64
N ILE A 37 -8.72 -1.25 3.93
CA ILE A 37 -8.21 -1.68 2.62
C ILE A 37 -6.92 -2.46 2.83
N ILE A 38 -6.76 -3.56 2.07
CA ILE A 38 -5.53 -4.34 2.00
C ILE A 38 -5.04 -4.27 0.55
N GLU A 39 -3.78 -3.87 0.37
CA GLU A 39 -3.17 -3.70 -0.96
C GLU A 39 -1.75 -4.25 -1.01
N PHE A 40 -1.29 -4.61 -2.20
CA PHE A 40 0.10 -5.00 -2.45
C PHE A 40 1.00 -3.78 -2.53
N VAL A 41 2.13 -3.79 -1.81
CA VAL A 41 2.96 -2.58 -1.65
C VAL A 41 3.59 -2.09 -2.95
N ASP A 42 4.02 -3.03 -3.80
CA ASP A 42 4.82 -2.73 -5.01
C ASP A 42 3.99 -2.80 -6.31
N MET A 43 2.69 -3.11 -6.21
CA MET A 43 1.77 -3.16 -7.36
C MET A 43 0.86 -1.94 -7.44
N VAL A 44 1.06 -0.93 -6.59
CA VAL A 44 0.28 0.32 -6.66
C VAL A 44 0.79 1.17 -7.81
N GLY A 45 0.20 0.96 -8.99
CA GLY A 45 0.27 1.91 -10.10
C GLY A 45 -0.48 3.20 -9.74
N ASP A 46 0.27 4.28 -9.61
CA ASP A 46 -0.13 5.69 -9.81
C ASP A 46 -1.33 6.32 -9.06
N SER A 47 -2.05 5.61 -8.20
CA SER A 47 -3.24 6.17 -7.53
C SER A 47 -2.97 6.90 -6.20
N VAL A 48 -1.75 6.83 -5.65
CA VAL A 48 -1.40 7.55 -4.40
C VAL A 48 -0.60 8.81 -4.73
N PRO A 49 -1.11 10.02 -4.41
CA PRO A 49 -0.33 11.24 -4.61
C PRO A 49 0.94 11.19 -3.75
N LYS A 50 2.12 11.17 -4.40
CA LYS A 50 3.43 11.26 -3.73
C LYS A 50 3.50 12.57 -2.94
N VAL A 51 3.30 12.50 -1.62
CA VAL A 51 3.51 13.63 -0.71
C VAL A 51 5.00 13.99 -0.71
N LYS A 52 5.36 15.11 -1.34
CA LYS A 52 6.72 15.64 -1.32
C LYS A 52 6.96 16.36 0.01
N ASN A 53 7.68 15.74 0.95
CA ASN A 53 8.18 16.44 2.13
C ASN A 53 9.31 17.40 1.74
N LYS A 54 9.08 18.71 1.85
CA LYS A 54 10.08 19.77 1.64
C LYS A 54 10.39 20.48 2.96
N ASN A 55 11.16 19.86 3.85
CA ASN A 55 11.60 20.53 5.07
C ASN A 55 13.12 20.51 5.21
N ASN A 56 13.80 21.29 4.35
CA ASN A 56 15.16 21.76 4.65
C ASN A 56 15.13 23.29 4.68
N LYS A 57 14.96 23.86 5.88
CA LYS A 57 15.42 25.22 6.12
C LYS A 57 16.23 25.22 7.40
N SER A 58 17.53 24.99 7.25
CA SER A 58 18.54 25.33 8.23
C SER A 58 18.50 26.84 8.41
N PHE A 59 17.89 27.31 9.49
CA PHE A 59 18.09 28.67 9.97
C PHE A 59 19.47 28.70 10.65
N ILE A 60 20.45 29.20 9.91
CA ILE A 60 21.61 29.90 10.49
C ILE A 60 21.14 31.31 10.81
#